data_AF-A0A1I2M5B1-F1
#
_entry.id   AF-A0A1I2M5B1-F1
#
_cell.length_a   1.000
_cell.length_b   1.000
_cell.length_c   1.000
_cell.angle_alpha   90.00
_cell.angle_beta   90.00
_cell.angle_gamma   90.00
#
_symmetry.space_group_name_H-M   'P 1'
#
loop_
_entity.id
_entity.type
_entity.pdbx_description
1 polymer ?
#
loop_
_entity_poly.entity_id
_entity_poly.type
_entity_poly.pdbx_seq_one_letter_code
_entity_poly.pdbx_strand_id
1 'polypeptide(L)'
;MANIRVSILCLGMLLLFLPTGAAGQEKKRPKQEALQQRLAFWKNNRFDKEGRYHGRWKVYLGDDKKLIRNGRFRHGAEVGKWKYYYLSGTLYMLEKYNRRDNSIQVSKYYENGSLARTGTARIIRSTLKDHYYWFGEWQVYDEQGAFSHTETYKEGNLVSSTKK
;
A
#
# COMPACT_ATOMS: atom_id res chain seq x y z
N MET A 1 -39.34 57.99 -28.93
CA MET A 1 -39.26 57.58 -27.52
C MET A 1 -40.60 56.97 -27.11
N ALA A 2 -40.57 55.82 -26.42
CA ALA A 2 -41.66 55.13 -25.71
C ALA A 2 -42.84 54.61 -26.57
N ASN A 3 -42.98 53.30 -26.81
CA ASN A 3 -43.34 52.16 -25.94
C ASN A 3 -44.86 51.88 -25.87
N ILE A 4 -45.25 50.84 -26.61
CA ILE A 4 -46.07 49.66 -26.23
C ILE A 4 -47.31 49.91 -25.35
N ARG A 5 -48.50 49.52 -25.83
CA ARG A 5 -49.49 48.69 -25.10
C ARG A 5 -50.34 47.87 -26.07
N VAL A 6 -50.20 46.55 -26.06
CA VAL A 6 -51.28 45.63 -26.48
C VAL A 6 -51.60 44.78 -25.26
N SER A 7 -52.80 44.98 -24.74
CA SER A 7 -53.34 44.24 -23.60
C SER A 7 -54.10 43.00 -24.07
N ILE A 8 -53.94 41.98 -23.24
CA ILE A 8 -54.35 40.58 -23.27
C ILE A 8 -55.88 40.41 -23.11
N LEU A 9 -56.42 39.29 -23.64
CA LEU A 9 -57.42 38.33 -23.08
C LEU A 9 -58.40 37.88 -24.19
N CYS A 10 -58.74 36.61 -24.43
CA CYS A 10 -58.99 35.43 -23.57
C CYS A 10 -58.51 34.14 -24.27
N LEU A 11 -57.79 33.24 -23.60
CA LEU A 11 -58.26 32.09 -22.77
C LEU A 11 -58.76 30.88 -23.60
N GLY A 12 -57.96 29.80 -23.61
CA GLY A 12 -58.28 28.53 -24.29
C GLY A 12 -57.31 27.39 -23.94
N MET A 13 -57.35 26.98 -22.68
CA MET A 13 -57.11 25.63 -22.11
C MET A 13 -56.05 24.67 -22.74
N LEU A 14 -54.94 24.57 -22.00
CA LEU A 14 -54.07 23.43 -21.68
C LEU A 14 -54.59 22.01 -22.02
N LEU A 15 -53.79 21.20 -22.72
CA LEU A 15 -53.17 19.98 -22.18
C LEU A 15 -52.16 19.36 -23.16
N LEU A 16 -50.90 19.35 -22.72
CA LEU A 16 -49.75 18.74 -23.35
C LEU A 16 -49.77 17.22 -23.12
N PHE A 17 -49.69 16.43 -24.18
CA PHE A 17 -49.18 15.06 -24.08
C PHE A 17 -47.86 14.97 -24.86
N LEU A 18 -46.77 15.10 -24.11
CA LEU A 18 -45.43 14.73 -24.56
C LEU A 18 -45.36 13.20 -24.68
N PRO A 19 -44.60 12.67 -25.66
CA PRO A 19 -44.40 11.24 -25.77
C PRO A 19 -43.53 10.77 -24.61
N THR A 20 -44.13 10.16 -23.59
CA THR A 20 -43.38 9.38 -22.61
C THR A 20 -42.95 8.07 -23.25
N GLY A 21 -41.84 8.12 -23.99
CA GLY A 21 -41.03 6.94 -24.22
C GLY A 21 -40.61 6.40 -22.87
N ALA A 22 -41.28 5.33 -22.41
CA ALA A 22 -40.78 4.52 -21.32
C ALA A 22 -39.53 3.78 -21.82
N ALA A 23 -38.40 4.48 -21.82
CA ALA A 23 -37.09 3.88 -21.93
C ALA A 23 -36.94 2.95 -20.73
N GLY A 24 -37.01 1.64 -20.98
CA GLY A 24 -36.78 0.62 -19.96
C GLY A 24 -35.45 0.90 -19.27
N GLN A 25 -35.48 1.16 -17.97
CA GLN A 25 -34.28 1.07 -17.16
C GLN A 25 -33.93 -0.41 -17.07
N GLU A 26 -33.01 -0.84 -17.94
CA GLU A 26 -32.37 -2.14 -17.84
C GLU A 26 -31.62 -2.17 -16.50
N LYS A 27 -32.27 -2.71 -15.45
CA LYS A 27 -31.64 -2.97 -14.15
C LYS A 27 -30.43 -3.86 -14.42
N LYS A 28 -29.22 -3.29 -14.33
CA LYS A 28 -27.97 -4.04 -14.46
C LYS A 28 -28.05 -5.28 -13.57
N ARG A 29 -27.87 -6.46 -14.19
CA ARG A 29 -28.04 -7.76 -13.52
C ARG A 29 -27.11 -7.86 -12.30
N PRO A 30 -27.61 -8.26 -11.11
CA PRO A 30 -26.83 -8.32 -9.86
C PRO A 30 -25.52 -9.13 -9.92
N LYS A 31 -25.41 -10.03 -10.90
CA LYS A 31 -24.23 -10.89 -11.09
C LYS A 31 -22.97 -10.12 -11.50
N GLN A 32 -23.08 -9.04 -12.28
CA GLN A 32 -21.91 -8.26 -12.70
C GLN A 32 -21.37 -7.37 -11.57
N GLU A 33 -22.24 -6.75 -10.78
CA GLU A 33 -21.86 -5.96 -9.61
C GLU A 33 -21.26 -6.84 -8.51
N ALA A 34 -21.84 -8.02 -8.24
CA ALA A 34 -21.28 -8.99 -7.31
C ALA A 34 -19.90 -9.53 -7.76
N LEU A 35 -19.65 -9.67 -9.06
CA LEU A 35 -18.34 -10.06 -9.61
C LEU A 35 -17.30 -8.93 -9.45
N GLN A 36 -17.68 -7.68 -9.74
CA GLN A 36 -16.82 -6.52 -9.51
C GLN A 36 -16.46 -6.37 -8.01
N GLN A 37 -17.41 -6.65 -7.13
CA GLN A 37 -17.22 -6.64 -5.68
C GLN A 37 -16.32 -7.79 -5.20
N ARG A 38 -16.42 -8.98 -5.81
CA ARG A 38 -15.49 -10.12 -5.60
C ARG A 38 -14.07 -9.83 -6.10
N LEU A 39 -13.92 -9.09 -7.19
CA LEU A 39 -12.62 -8.71 -7.77
C LEU A 39 -11.94 -7.55 -7.01
N ALA A 40 -12.70 -6.73 -6.28
CA ALA A 40 -12.16 -5.64 -5.47
C ALA A 40 -11.18 -6.11 -4.38
N PHE A 41 -11.29 -7.35 -3.90
CA PHE A 41 -10.36 -7.94 -2.94
C PHE A 41 -8.94 -8.15 -3.48
N TRP A 42 -8.74 -8.16 -4.80
CA TRP A 42 -7.45 -8.40 -5.45
C TRP A 42 -6.74 -7.13 -5.95
N LYS A 43 -7.43 -5.98 -5.89
CA LYS A 43 -6.84 -4.70 -6.28
C LYS A 43 -5.73 -4.30 -5.30
N ASN A 44 -4.50 -4.22 -5.79
CA ASN A 44 -3.36 -3.68 -5.04
C ASN A 44 -3.26 -2.16 -5.26
N ASN A 45 -2.41 -1.50 -4.49
CA ASN A 45 -2.00 -0.11 -4.67
C ASN A 45 -3.17 0.88 -4.55
N ARG A 46 -3.96 0.75 -3.49
CA ARG A 46 -5.13 1.60 -3.22
C ARG A 46 -4.84 2.65 -2.17
N PHE A 47 -5.67 3.69 -2.16
CA PHE A 47 -5.61 4.78 -1.21
C PHE A 47 -6.85 4.77 -0.31
N ASP A 48 -6.75 5.33 0.90
CA ASP A 48 -7.89 5.62 1.76
C ASP A 48 -8.58 6.93 1.35
N LYS A 49 -9.62 7.33 2.09
CA LYS A 49 -10.42 8.52 1.79
C LYS A 49 -9.62 9.82 1.91
N GLU A 50 -8.49 9.80 2.61
CA GLU A 50 -7.56 10.93 2.72
C GLU A 50 -6.43 10.88 1.69
N GLY A 51 -6.49 9.95 0.73
CA GLY A 51 -5.45 9.81 -0.30
C GLY A 51 -4.15 9.17 0.21
N ARG A 52 -4.16 8.49 1.36
CA ARG A 52 -2.98 7.80 1.90
C ARG A 52 -2.95 6.33 1.51
N TYR A 53 -1.76 5.74 1.38
CA TYR A 53 -1.62 4.32 1.02
C TYR A 53 -2.42 3.40 1.96
N HIS A 54 -3.17 2.47 1.38
CA HIS A 54 -4.04 1.57 2.14
C HIS A 54 -4.24 0.21 1.47
N GLY A 55 -4.15 -0.87 2.26
CA GLY A 55 -4.33 -2.24 1.78
C GLY A 55 -3.06 -2.83 1.18
N ARG A 56 -3.23 -3.83 0.30
CA ARG A 56 -2.10 -4.54 -0.33
C ARG A 56 -1.35 -3.61 -1.26
N TRP A 57 -0.03 -3.63 -1.18
CA TRP A 57 0.82 -2.76 -1.98
C TRP A 57 1.93 -3.57 -2.64
N LYS A 58 2.20 -3.27 -3.91
CA LYS A 58 3.28 -3.84 -4.71
C LYS A 58 4.01 -2.71 -5.44
N VAL A 59 5.33 -2.75 -5.43
CA VAL A 59 6.19 -1.83 -6.17
C VAL A 59 6.96 -2.64 -7.20
N TYR A 60 6.96 -2.14 -8.42
CA TYR A 60 7.63 -2.74 -9.57
C TYR A 60 8.69 -1.80 -10.10
N LEU A 61 9.76 -2.34 -10.69
CA LEU A 61 10.86 -1.59 -11.30
C LEU A 61 11.00 -2.00 -12.76
N GLY A 62 11.33 -1.02 -13.61
CA GLY A 62 11.62 -1.24 -15.03
C GLY A 62 10.38 -1.54 -15.89
N ASP A 63 10.60 -1.57 -17.21
CA ASP A 63 9.56 -1.86 -18.20
C ASP A 63 9.07 -3.31 -18.12
N ASP A 64 9.94 -4.22 -17.68
CA ASP A 64 9.64 -5.62 -17.42
C ASP A 64 8.82 -5.84 -16.13
N LYS A 65 8.55 -4.77 -15.37
CA LYS A 65 7.75 -4.78 -14.14
C LYS A 65 8.25 -5.83 -13.15
N LYS A 66 9.55 -5.86 -12.87
CA LYS A 66 10.13 -6.70 -11.81
C LYS A 66 9.60 -6.27 -10.45
N LEU A 67 9.01 -7.21 -9.70
CA LEU A 67 8.49 -6.94 -8.35
C LEU A 67 9.65 -6.75 -7.38
N ILE A 68 9.85 -5.52 -6.89
CA ILE A 68 10.95 -5.20 -5.97
C ILE A 68 10.51 -5.15 -4.52
N ARG A 69 9.22 -4.92 -4.25
CA ARG A 69 8.70 -4.81 -2.89
C ARG A 69 7.21 -5.09 -2.81
N ASN A 70 6.75 -5.78 -1.77
CA ASN A 70 5.33 -5.86 -1.45
C ASN A 70 5.04 -5.97 0.05
N GLY A 71 3.84 -5.55 0.41
CA GLY A 71 3.36 -5.60 1.79
C GLY A 71 1.97 -5.02 1.94
N ARG A 72 1.72 -4.40 3.10
CA ARG A 72 0.43 -3.78 3.40
C ARG A 72 0.64 -2.42 4.06
N PHE A 73 -0.14 -1.44 3.60
CA PHE A 73 -0.32 -0.17 4.28
C PHE A 73 -1.64 -0.12 5.05
N ARG A 74 -1.69 0.67 6.11
CA ARG A 74 -2.90 1.13 6.77
C ARG A 74 -2.74 2.61 7.08
N HIS A 75 -3.51 3.45 6.41
CA HIS A 75 -3.53 4.91 6.62
C HIS A 75 -2.16 5.57 6.41
N GLY A 76 -1.46 5.18 5.36
CA GLY A 76 -0.10 5.65 5.04
C GLY A 76 1.01 4.92 5.79
N ALA A 77 0.71 4.21 6.88
CA ALA A 77 1.71 3.49 7.67
C ALA A 77 1.87 2.03 7.22
N GLU A 78 3.12 1.57 7.17
CA GLU A 78 3.47 0.18 6.88
C GLU A 78 3.07 -0.75 8.03
N VAL A 79 2.44 -1.88 7.70
CA VAL A 79 1.94 -2.83 8.69
C VAL A 79 2.13 -4.28 8.27
N GLY A 80 2.26 -5.17 9.25
CA GLY A 80 2.37 -6.60 9.03
C GLY A 80 3.73 -6.99 8.45
N LYS A 81 3.72 -7.73 7.34
CA LYS A 81 4.94 -8.24 6.70
C LYS A 81 5.23 -7.45 5.43
N TRP A 82 6.47 -6.99 5.30
CA TRP A 82 7.02 -6.40 4.09
C TRP A 82 8.13 -7.28 3.54
N LYS A 83 8.07 -7.53 2.24
CA LYS A 83 9.04 -8.33 1.50
C LYS A 83 9.69 -7.46 0.44
N TYR A 84 11.01 -7.59 0.32
CA TYR A 84 11.85 -6.91 -0.66
C TYR A 84 12.60 -7.97 -1.44
N TYR A 85 12.85 -7.70 -2.71
CA TYR A 85 13.38 -8.71 -3.62
C TYR A 85 14.58 -8.16 -4.40
N TYR A 86 15.53 -9.04 -4.69
CA TYR A 86 16.54 -8.82 -5.72
C TYR A 86 15.88 -8.74 -7.10
N LEU A 87 16.59 -8.24 -8.11
CA LEU A 87 16.11 -8.18 -9.49
C LEU A 87 15.88 -9.58 -10.10
N SER A 88 16.57 -10.60 -9.56
CA SER A 88 16.35 -12.02 -9.85
C SER A 88 15.00 -12.54 -9.34
N GLY A 89 14.35 -11.83 -8.41
CA GLY A 89 13.12 -12.25 -7.75
C GLY A 89 13.35 -13.01 -6.43
N THR A 90 14.59 -13.26 -6.04
CA THR A 90 14.92 -13.84 -4.73
C THR A 90 14.60 -12.86 -3.60
N LEU A 91 14.13 -13.36 -2.45
CA LEU A 91 13.86 -12.55 -1.28
C LEU A 91 15.16 -11.91 -0.77
N TYR A 92 15.21 -10.57 -0.74
CA TYR A 92 16.33 -9.80 -0.20
C TYR A 92 16.13 -9.49 1.30
N MET A 93 14.91 -9.10 1.68
CA MET A 93 14.62 -8.68 3.04
C MET A 93 13.17 -8.98 3.41
N LEU A 94 12.96 -9.37 4.65
CA LEU A 94 11.67 -9.55 5.30
C LEU A 94 11.62 -8.69 6.55
N GLU A 95 10.65 -7.77 6.60
CA GLU A 95 10.33 -6.98 7.77
C GLU A 95 9.00 -7.44 8.36
N LYS A 96 8.93 -7.57 9.68
CA LYS A 96 7.71 -7.88 10.42
C LYS A 96 7.46 -6.79 11.46
N TYR A 97 6.50 -5.93 11.17
CA TYR A 97 6.12 -4.81 12.02
C TYR A 97 5.27 -5.29 13.20
N ASN A 98 5.77 -5.05 14.41
CA ASN A 98 5.04 -5.28 15.64
C ASN A 98 4.26 -4.01 16.03
N ARG A 99 2.94 -4.15 16.16
CA ARG A 99 2.04 -3.04 16.50
C ARG A 99 2.06 -2.64 17.97
N ARG A 100 2.57 -3.51 18.85
CA ARG A 100 2.52 -3.30 20.31
C ARG A 100 3.66 -2.41 20.79
N ASP A 101 4.86 -2.60 20.24
CA ASP A 101 6.09 -1.94 20.68
C ASP A 101 6.80 -1.14 19.58
N ASN A 102 6.18 -1.02 18.39
CA ASN A 102 6.74 -0.38 17.20
C ASN A 102 8.11 -0.93 16.76
N SER A 103 8.48 -2.13 17.22
CA SER A 103 9.66 -2.84 16.74
C SER A 103 9.39 -3.47 15.37
N ILE A 104 10.46 -3.63 14.60
CA ILE A 104 10.43 -4.28 13.31
C ILE A 104 11.45 -5.41 13.38
N GLN A 105 10.98 -6.66 13.31
CA GLN A 105 11.89 -7.79 13.16
C GLN A 105 12.33 -7.87 11.70
N VAL A 106 13.64 -7.86 11.47
CA VAL A 106 14.24 -7.77 10.14
C VAL A 106 15.07 -9.02 9.90
N SER A 107 14.86 -9.65 8.76
CA SER A 107 15.72 -10.72 8.24
C SER A 107 16.17 -10.33 6.84
N LYS A 108 17.48 -10.28 6.61
CA LYS A 108 18.08 -10.06 5.29
C LYS A 108 18.72 -11.34 4.80
N TYR A 109 18.70 -11.54 3.50
CA TYR A 109 19.13 -12.77 2.85
C TYR A 109 20.14 -12.46 1.75
N TYR A 110 21.03 -13.40 1.49
CA TYR A 110 21.86 -13.42 0.29
C TYR A 110 21.03 -13.79 -0.93
N GLU A 111 21.57 -13.57 -2.13
CA GLU A 111 20.86 -13.87 -3.38
C GLU A 111 20.70 -15.39 -3.63
N ASN A 112 21.49 -16.22 -2.96
CA ASN A 112 21.29 -17.68 -2.90
C ASN A 112 20.13 -18.11 -1.96
N GLY A 113 19.53 -17.15 -1.24
CA GLY A 113 18.42 -17.38 -0.31
C GLY A 113 18.82 -17.70 1.13
N SER A 114 20.11 -17.87 1.44
CA SER A 114 20.55 -18.09 2.83
C SER A 114 20.40 -16.81 3.66
N LEU A 115 20.13 -16.98 4.96
CA LEU A 115 19.97 -15.86 5.88
C LEU A 115 21.33 -15.17 6.05
N ALA A 116 21.42 -13.88 5.75
CA ALA A 116 22.64 -13.10 5.90
C ALA A 116 22.73 -12.45 7.29
N ARG A 117 21.62 -11.88 7.75
CA ARG A 117 21.54 -11.29 9.08
C ARG A 117 20.12 -11.13 9.56
N THR A 118 19.92 -11.18 10.87
CA THR A 118 18.62 -10.95 11.49
C THR A 118 18.75 -10.17 12.78
N GLY A 119 17.79 -9.30 13.05
CA GLY A 119 17.78 -8.46 14.24
C GLY A 119 16.55 -7.57 14.30
N THR A 120 16.62 -6.57 15.17
CA THR A 120 15.52 -5.63 15.39
C THR A 120 15.87 -4.25 14.83
N ALA A 121 14.90 -3.62 14.17
CA ALA A 121 14.93 -2.21 13.81
C ALA A 121 13.78 -1.46 14.50
N ARG A 122 13.91 -0.14 14.54
CA ARG A 122 12.89 0.78 15.04
C ARG A 122 12.67 1.88 14.02
N ILE A 123 11.49 2.47 14.06
CA ILE A 123 11.13 3.64 13.27
C ILE A 123 10.57 4.73 14.17
N ILE A 124 11.22 5.90 14.17
CA ILE A 124 10.71 7.11 14.80
C ILE A 124 10.05 7.94 13.70
N ARG A 125 8.74 8.13 13.81
CA ARG A 125 7.99 8.98 12.88
C ARG A 125 8.00 10.41 13.41
N SER A 126 8.52 11.35 12.63
CA SER A 126 8.57 12.77 12.96
C SER A 126 7.88 13.60 11.89
N THR A 127 7.63 14.87 12.17
CA THR A 127 7.04 15.82 11.21
C THR A 127 7.97 16.12 10.03
N LEU A 128 9.29 15.97 10.21
CA LEU A 128 10.28 16.26 9.17
C LEU A 128 10.59 15.02 8.33
N LYS A 129 10.91 13.90 8.98
CA LYS A 129 11.32 12.66 8.32
C LYS A 129 11.17 11.45 9.24
N ASP A 130 10.77 10.32 8.67
CA ASP A 130 10.82 9.03 9.35
C ASP A 130 12.28 8.58 9.51
N HIS A 131 12.69 8.28 10.74
CA HIS A 131 14.01 7.77 11.07
C HIS A 131 13.94 6.27 11.37
N TYR A 132 14.34 5.46 10.39
CA TYR A 132 14.50 4.02 10.53
C TYR A 132 15.96 3.69 10.91
N TYR A 133 16.16 2.87 11.94
CA TYR A 133 17.49 2.50 12.40
C TYR A 133 17.53 1.11 13.05
N TRP A 134 18.70 0.46 12.96
CA TRP A 134 18.95 -0.84 13.58
C TRP A 134 19.21 -0.70 15.07
N PHE A 135 18.76 -1.67 15.85
CA PHE A 135 18.81 -1.63 17.31
C PHE A 135 19.05 -3.02 17.91
N GLY A 136 19.84 -3.08 18.97
CA GLY A 136 20.11 -4.30 19.72
C GLY A 136 21.07 -5.23 18.98
N GLU A 137 20.99 -6.51 19.31
CA GLU A 137 21.85 -7.54 18.73
C GLU A 137 21.33 -8.00 17.37
N TRP A 138 22.27 -8.16 16.44
CA TRP A 138 22.07 -8.66 15.10
C TRP A 138 22.97 -9.86 14.89
N GLN A 139 22.36 -11.01 14.60
CA GLN A 139 23.09 -12.22 14.27
C GLN A 139 23.47 -12.16 12.78
N VAL A 140 24.74 -12.39 12.48
CA VAL A 140 25.30 -12.37 11.12
C VAL A 140 25.78 -13.78 10.76
N TYR A 141 25.54 -14.17 9.52
CA TYR A 141 25.86 -15.49 8.98
C TYR A 141 26.58 -15.33 7.64
N ASP A 142 27.31 -16.35 7.22
CA ASP A 142 27.90 -16.42 5.88
C ASP A 142 26.91 -16.99 4.84
N GLU A 143 27.35 -17.08 3.59
CA GLU A 143 26.51 -17.57 2.48
C GLU A 143 26.14 -19.05 2.61
N GLN A 144 26.92 -19.83 3.36
CA GLN A 144 26.64 -21.23 3.68
C GLN A 144 25.63 -21.37 4.85
N GLY A 145 25.27 -20.25 5.48
CA GLY A 145 24.37 -20.19 6.62
C GLY A 145 25.04 -20.47 7.95
N ALA A 146 26.37 -20.53 8.01
CA ALA A 146 27.09 -20.67 9.27
C ALA A 146 27.11 -19.33 10.01
N PHE A 147 26.93 -19.39 11.33
CA PHE A 147 27.01 -18.21 12.18
C PHE A 147 28.41 -17.61 12.12
N SER A 148 28.48 -16.30 11.92
CA SER A 148 29.75 -15.55 11.85
C SER A 148 30.03 -14.81 13.15
N HIS A 149 29.12 -13.93 13.57
CA HIS A 149 29.27 -13.08 14.74
C HIS A 149 27.96 -12.37 15.09
N THR A 150 27.95 -11.71 16.25
CA THR A 150 26.88 -10.79 16.65
C THR A 150 27.36 -9.35 16.52
N GLU A 151 26.60 -8.52 15.82
CA GLU A 151 26.74 -7.06 15.77
C GLU A 151 25.78 -6.43 16.80
N THR A 152 26.21 -5.43 17.57
CA THR A 152 25.36 -4.71 18.51
C THR A 152 25.18 -3.27 18.06
N TYR A 153 23.94 -2.83 17.92
CA TYR A 153 23.58 -1.49 17.45
C TYR A 153 22.89 -0.65 18.52
N LYS A 154 23.28 0.62 18.64
CA LYS A 154 22.62 1.65 19.44
C LYS A 154 22.28 2.85 18.57
N GLU A 155 21.00 3.17 18.47
CA GLU A 155 20.50 4.30 17.65
C GLU A 155 20.96 4.23 16.18
N GLY A 156 21.08 3.03 15.64
CA GLY A 156 21.55 2.79 14.26
C GLY A 156 23.07 2.68 14.12
N ASN A 157 23.84 3.05 15.14
CA ASN A 157 25.30 2.97 15.10
C ASN A 157 25.78 1.61 15.60
N LEU A 158 26.70 0.99 14.86
CA LEU A 158 27.39 -0.22 15.30
C LEU A 158 28.33 0.13 16.46
N VAL A 159 28.12 -0.50 17.61
CA VAL A 159 28.93 -0.23 18.82
C VAL A 159 29.82 -1.41 19.23
N SER A 160 29.53 -2.61 18.75
CA SER A 160 30.35 -3.79 19.02
C SER A 160 30.12 -4.88 17.97
N SER A 161 31.14 -5.71 17.74
CA SER A 161 31.06 -6.97 16.99
C SER A 161 31.76 -8.05 17.80
N THR A 162 31.06 -9.12 18.11
CA THR A 162 31.56 -10.22 18.94
C THR A 162 31.46 -11.54 18.18
N LYS A 163 32.61 -12.17 17.92
CA LYS A 163 32.70 -13.57 17.50
C LYS A 163 32.61 -14.43 18.76
N LYS A 164 31.55 -15.21 18.91
CA LYS A 164 31.46 -16.22 19.97
C LYS A 164 32.09 -17.51 19.50
#